data_AF-A0A498L8Z6-F1
#
_entry.id   AF-A0A498L8Z6-F1
#
_cell.length_a   1.000
_cell.length_b   1.000
_cell.length_c   1.000
_cell.angle_alpha   90.00
_cell.angle_beta   90.00
_cell.angle_gamma   90.00
#
_symmetry.space_group_name_H-M   'P 1'
#
loop_
_entity.id
_entity.type
_entity.pdbx_description
1 polymer ?
#
loop_
_entity_poly.entity_id
_entity_poly.type
_entity_poly.pdbx_seq_one_letter_code
_entity_poly.pdbx_strand_id
1 'polypeptide(L)'
;MSSPASASIGVYTLQLRVETRLGVKTHSVGQFTLLCNPWSQADSVYLQSEELRTEYVQSDIGMLFIGSSRNVASRPWSFDQHEKGILDICMKLLQLSPQHQADMRRDLQNRSNPVYISRVISAMVNSNDDKGVLMGNWSGHYSDGVNPSMWTGSADILKKWAETQFRPVRYGQCWVFAAVMCTVMRALGIPTRVITNFNSAHDTDGNMVIEEYYDGNGKKLPISSDSIWNFHVWVESWMKRPDLGQGYDGWQVLDATPQERSTGMFRCGPASVKAVYQRKVEAKYDVPFIYAEVNADVHEMIVRDRKVLSKRVDKHRVGALILTKLPGSMRRQDITSEYKNERADMPFWESYAGDDERSFRCAVADIGAREDFKGVTVSLKLLNPPVVGENISFDVVITNNEAAPKQLKKHVNAQNKEYNRNPTGTFWEAHDDVKIGPNKTVTAKHEITFKEYMLKEAADVFLVNLAVVIEDVRSQEKVLASEEFNIRNPSLSVQIQNESSVIIYAPQVATVTFVNPFNTAVSGELTISGSGLLEEKAQIRVTIQPRETMKKPINFTPRMAGSKMLSANLVLTNPPTILHGFTTINVIS
;
A
#
# COMPACT_ATOMS: atom_id res chain seq x y z
N MET A 1 6.29 21.90 36.57
CA MET A 1 6.36 22.62 35.28
C MET A 1 5.20 22.17 34.42
N SER A 2 4.52 23.06 33.71
CA SER A 2 3.50 22.74 32.71
C SER A 2 3.86 23.41 31.38
N SER A 3 3.47 22.81 30.26
CA SER A 3 3.58 23.39 28.93
C SER A 3 2.17 23.62 28.36
N PRO A 4 1.97 24.63 27.49
CA PRO A 4 0.72 24.79 26.78
C PRO A 4 0.54 23.65 25.75
N ALA A 5 -0.71 23.26 25.49
CA ALA A 5 -1.04 22.26 24.46
C ALA A 5 -0.68 22.71 23.03
N SER A 6 -0.46 24.01 22.84
CA SER A 6 0.00 24.62 21.58
C SER A 6 1.52 24.85 21.56
N ALA A 7 2.29 24.23 22.46
CA ALA A 7 3.74 24.32 22.42
C ALA A 7 4.30 23.65 21.16
N SER A 8 5.35 24.22 20.59
CA SER A 8 6.07 23.58 19.49
C SER A 8 6.72 22.26 19.94
N ILE A 9 6.68 21.24 19.09
CA ILE A 9 7.46 20.03 19.35
C ILE A 9 8.94 20.26 19.06
N GLY A 10 9.81 19.54 19.77
CA GLY A 10 11.25 19.63 19.56
C GLY A 10 12.07 19.38 20.82
N VAL A 11 13.38 19.60 20.70
CA VAL A 11 14.33 19.51 21.81
C VAL A 11 14.44 20.88 22.48
N TYR A 12 14.14 20.93 23.77
CA TYR A 12 14.19 22.13 24.60
C TYR A 12 15.39 22.06 25.56
N THR A 13 15.99 23.23 25.81
CA THR A 13 16.99 23.41 26.88
C THR A 13 16.35 24.12 28.06
N LEU A 14 16.39 23.50 29.24
CA LEU A 14 15.86 24.05 30.47
C LEU A 14 16.98 24.76 31.25
N GLN A 15 16.75 26.04 31.60
CA GLN A 15 17.65 26.84 32.41
C GLN A 15 16.93 27.36 33.65
N LEU A 16 17.59 27.29 34.81
CA LEU A 16 17.11 27.82 36.08
C LEU A 16 17.82 29.14 36.37
N ARG A 17 17.06 30.24 36.37
CA ARG A 17 17.55 31.56 36.79
C ARG A 17 17.22 31.76 38.27
N VAL A 18 18.26 31.85 39.10
CA VAL A 18 18.16 32.11 40.55
C VAL A 18 18.54 33.55 40.81
N GLU A 19 17.59 34.33 41.30
CA GLU A 19 17.79 35.73 41.67
C GLU A 19 17.85 35.86 43.19
N THR A 20 18.96 36.41 43.68
CA THR A 20 19.21 36.65 45.11
C THR A 20 19.60 38.09 45.34
N ARG A 21 19.62 38.54 46.61
CA ARG A 21 20.12 39.88 46.97
C ARG A 21 21.57 40.13 46.55
N LEU A 22 22.36 39.07 46.32
CA LEU A 22 23.78 39.12 45.95
C LEU A 22 23.99 39.07 44.42
N GLY A 23 22.93 38.89 43.64
CA GLY A 23 22.99 38.85 42.19
C GLY A 23 22.16 37.72 41.55
N VAL A 24 22.26 37.64 40.23
CA VAL A 24 21.54 36.68 39.39
C VAL A 24 22.51 35.61 38.90
N LYS A 25 22.16 34.33 39.10
CA LYS A 25 22.89 33.18 38.53
C LYS A 25 21.96 32.37 37.65
N THR A 26 22.46 31.90 36.50
CA THR A 26 21.73 31.00 35.61
C THR A 26 22.43 29.64 35.58
N HIS A 27 21.67 28.58 35.82
CA HIS A 27 22.14 27.20 35.84
C HIS A 27 21.47 26.40 34.72
N SER A 28 22.25 25.65 33.95
CA SER A 28 21.69 24.69 32.99
C SER A 28 21.15 23.49 33.74
N VAL A 29 19.88 23.14 33.53
CA VAL A 29 19.23 21.98 34.18
C VAL A 29 19.36 20.74 33.30
N GLY A 30 19.21 20.90 31.98
CA GLY A 30 19.32 19.80 31.02
C GLY A 30 18.49 20.05 29.78
N GLN A 31 18.35 19.02 28.95
CA GLN A 31 17.50 19.02 27.77
C GLN A 31 16.36 18.02 27.93
N PHE A 32 15.23 18.32 27.29
CA PHE A 32 14.09 17.42 27.21
C PHE A 32 13.44 17.54 25.83
N THR A 33 12.77 16.48 25.39
CA THR A 33 12.05 16.46 24.13
C THR A 33 10.55 16.61 24.40
N LEU A 34 9.91 17.54 23.71
CA LEU A 34 8.46 17.73 23.74
C LEU A 34 7.84 17.20 22.44
N LEU A 35 6.78 16.39 22.56
CA LEU A 35 6.05 15.76 21.47
C LEU A 35 4.60 16.26 21.43
N CYS A 36 3.89 15.95 20.35
CA CYS A 36 2.43 16.12 20.32
C CYS A 36 1.78 15.21 21.37
N ASN A 37 0.64 15.63 21.94
CA ASN A 37 -0.01 14.92 23.04
C ASN A 37 -1.43 14.46 22.68
N PRO A 38 -1.59 13.25 22.10
CA PRO A 38 -2.91 12.75 21.71
C PRO A 38 -3.81 12.34 22.89
N TRP A 39 -3.31 12.40 24.13
CA TRP A 39 -4.11 12.20 25.35
C TRP A 39 -4.73 13.51 25.88
N SER A 40 -4.23 14.67 25.47
CA SER A 40 -4.73 15.97 25.94
C SER A 40 -5.85 16.48 25.04
N GLN A 41 -7.05 16.68 25.59
CA GLN A 41 -8.21 17.24 24.84
C GLN A 41 -7.94 18.61 24.22
N ALA A 42 -7.04 19.39 24.82
CA ALA A 42 -6.65 20.70 24.34
C ALA A 42 -5.70 20.63 23.12
N ASP A 43 -5.05 19.50 22.87
CA ASP A 43 -4.14 19.31 21.75
C ASP A 43 -4.92 19.17 20.42
N SER A 44 -4.28 19.55 19.32
CA SER A 44 -4.83 19.40 17.97
C SER A 44 -4.81 17.97 17.47
N VAL A 45 -4.02 17.07 18.08
CA VAL A 45 -3.98 15.65 17.74
C VAL A 45 -4.72 14.75 18.73
N TYR A 46 -5.55 15.34 19.60
CA TYR A 46 -6.34 14.57 20.57
C TYR A 46 -7.19 13.49 19.89
N LEU A 47 -6.96 12.24 20.26
CA LEU A 47 -7.72 11.09 19.78
C LEU A 47 -8.42 10.45 20.98
N GLN A 48 -9.75 10.54 21.05
CA GLN A 48 -10.51 10.20 22.26
C GLN A 48 -10.37 8.73 22.69
N SER A 49 -10.42 7.79 21.74
CA SER A 49 -10.38 6.35 22.03
C SER A 49 -8.99 5.90 22.47
N GLU A 50 -8.93 5.22 23.62
CA GLU A 50 -7.69 4.63 24.14
C GLU A 50 -7.18 3.50 23.25
N GLU A 51 -8.07 2.61 22.79
CA GLU A 51 -7.72 1.52 21.87
C GLU A 51 -7.07 2.05 20.59
N LEU A 52 -7.60 3.14 20.03
CA LEU A 52 -7.03 3.77 18.84
C LEU A 52 -5.70 4.47 19.14
N ARG A 53 -5.53 5.07 20.32
CA ARG A 53 -4.21 5.62 20.75
C ARG A 53 -3.18 4.50 20.91
N THR A 54 -3.57 3.35 21.46
CA THR A 54 -2.69 2.18 21.57
C THR A 54 -2.27 1.68 20.19
N GLU A 55 -3.20 1.53 19.26
CA GLU A 55 -2.87 1.07 17.90
C GLU A 55 -2.07 2.10 17.08
N TYR A 56 -2.49 3.37 17.10
CA TYR A 56 -2.00 4.38 16.15
C TYR A 56 -0.91 5.29 16.70
N VAL A 57 -0.49 5.11 17.96
CA VAL A 57 0.65 5.83 18.57
C VAL A 57 1.62 4.84 19.19
N GLN A 58 1.13 3.95 20.07
CA GLN A 58 2.00 3.11 20.89
C GLN A 58 2.50 1.86 20.17
N SER A 59 1.65 1.20 19.38
CA SER A 59 2.01 -0.03 18.68
C SER A 59 3.12 0.22 17.65
N ASP A 60 4.17 -0.59 17.71
CA ASP A 60 5.30 -0.60 16.79
C ASP A 60 5.23 -1.75 15.78
N ILE A 61 4.11 -2.47 15.71
CA ILE A 61 3.86 -3.59 14.79
C ILE A 61 2.76 -3.22 13.79
N GLY A 62 3.08 -3.28 12.51
CA GLY A 62 2.21 -2.94 11.40
C GLY A 62 1.86 -4.13 10.51
N MET A 63 0.79 -3.94 9.73
CA MET A 63 0.36 -4.84 8.67
C MET A 63 0.04 -3.98 7.44
N LEU A 64 0.76 -4.23 6.36
CA LEU A 64 0.56 -3.59 5.06
C LEU A 64 -0.23 -4.56 4.16
N PHE A 65 -0.99 -4.03 3.23
CA PHE A 65 -1.73 -4.84 2.25
C PHE A 65 -1.23 -4.51 0.85
N ILE A 66 -1.01 -5.53 0.03
CA ILE A 66 -0.47 -5.39 -1.33
C ILE A 66 -1.20 -6.38 -2.27
N GLY A 67 -0.93 -6.29 -3.58
CA GLY A 67 -1.53 -7.18 -4.58
C GLY A 67 -2.69 -6.53 -5.33
N SER A 68 -3.83 -7.20 -5.40
CA SER A 68 -5.06 -6.69 -6.04
C SER A 68 -6.24 -6.80 -5.08
N SER A 69 -7.33 -6.06 -5.34
CA SER A 69 -8.55 -6.10 -4.52
C SER A 69 -9.14 -7.52 -4.39
N ARG A 70 -8.96 -8.36 -5.42
CA ARG A 70 -9.44 -9.76 -5.45
C ARG A 70 -8.45 -10.78 -4.85
N ASN A 71 -7.16 -10.46 -4.78
CA ASN A 71 -6.11 -11.36 -4.28
C ASN A 71 -5.11 -10.62 -3.37
N VAL A 72 -5.63 -10.06 -2.27
CA VAL A 72 -4.86 -9.28 -1.30
C VAL A 72 -3.85 -10.15 -0.55
N ALA A 73 -2.60 -9.70 -0.51
CA ALA A 73 -1.55 -10.25 0.34
C ALA A 73 -1.27 -9.33 1.53
N SER A 74 -1.04 -9.94 2.70
CA SER A 74 -0.64 -9.23 3.92
C SER A 74 0.88 -9.24 4.06
N ARG A 75 1.46 -8.09 4.41
CA ARG A 75 2.90 -7.91 4.60
C ARG A 75 3.18 -7.33 5.99
N PRO A 76 3.81 -8.08 6.91
CA PRO A 76 4.22 -7.55 8.21
C PRO A 76 5.24 -6.43 8.07
N TRP A 77 5.16 -5.47 8.99
CA TRP A 77 6.09 -4.36 9.04
C TRP A 77 6.43 -3.98 10.48
N SER A 78 7.71 -3.84 10.77
CA SER A 78 8.19 -3.34 12.07
C SER A 78 8.38 -1.83 12.01
N PHE A 79 7.52 -1.06 12.68
CA PHE A 79 7.67 0.40 12.74
C PHE A 79 8.82 0.79 13.67
N ASP A 80 8.96 0.08 14.79
CA ASP A 80 10.07 0.18 15.74
C ASP A 80 10.36 1.62 16.20
N GLN A 81 9.33 2.46 16.35
CA GLN A 81 9.52 3.88 16.72
C GLN A 81 10.15 4.10 18.10
N HIS A 82 10.12 3.08 18.97
CA HIS A 82 10.70 3.11 20.31
C HIS A 82 12.15 2.62 20.36
N GLU A 83 12.69 2.13 19.24
CA GLU A 83 14.08 1.70 19.17
C GLU A 83 15.04 2.86 19.44
N LYS A 84 16.18 2.54 20.07
CA LYS A 84 17.19 3.52 20.46
C LYS A 84 17.60 4.40 19.27
N GLY A 85 17.52 5.72 19.46
CA GLY A 85 17.93 6.74 18.49
C GLY A 85 16.90 7.09 17.42
N ILE A 86 15.79 6.34 17.28
CA ILE A 86 14.79 6.62 16.24
C ILE A 86 14.11 7.97 16.44
N LEU A 87 13.74 8.32 17.68
CA LEU A 87 13.16 9.63 17.99
C LEU A 87 14.11 10.79 17.65
N ASP A 88 15.41 10.63 17.95
CA ASP A 88 16.43 11.64 17.63
C ASP A 88 16.57 11.84 16.12
N ILE A 89 16.53 10.75 15.35
CA ILE A 89 16.54 10.78 13.88
C ILE A 89 15.29 11.50 13.34
N CYS A 90 14.11 11.22 13.91
CA CYS A 90 12.86 11.90 13.53
C CYS A 90 12.92 13.42 13.81
N MET A 91 13.50 13.83 14.94
CA MET A 91 13.74 15.24 15.25
C MET A 91 14.75 15.88 14.30
N LYS A 92 15.79 15.12 13.91
CA LYS A 92 16.80 15.58 12.96
C LYS A 92 16.23 15.76 11.56
N LEU A 93 15.29 14.92 11.14
CA LEU A 93 14.56 15.05 9.88
C LEU A 93 13.90 16.43 9.75
N LEU A 94 13.20 16.90 10.79
CA LEU A 94 12.61 18.24 10.76
C LEU A 94 13.66 19.36 10.64
N GLN A 95 14.84 19.20 11.25
CA GLN A 95 15.95 20.18 11.18
C GLN A 95 16.66 20.20 9.82
N LEU A 96 16.61 19.10 9.08
CA LEU A 96 17.21 19.00 7.75
C LEU A 96 16.27 19.48 6.64
N SER A 97 15.02 19.79 6.97
CA SER A 97 14.03 20.26 6.02
C SER A 97 14.43 21.58 5.34
N PRO A 98 14.07 21.78 4.06
CA PRO A 98 14.26 23.06 3.38
C PRO A 98 13.65 24.24 4.15
N GLN A 99 12.53 24.02 4.84
CA GLN A 99 11.85 25.04 5.64
C GLN A 99 12.71 25.47 6.83
N HIS A 100 13.35 24.54 7.52
CA HIS A 100 14.26 24.83 8.62
C HIS A 100 15.54 25.53 8.16
N GLN A 101 16.09 25.10 7.02
CA GLN A 101 17.30 25.71 6.44
C GLN A 101 17.04 27.14 5.96
N ALA A 102 15.85 27.41 5.43
CA ALA A 102 15.46 28.74 4.96
C ALA A 102 15.20 29.71 6.13
N ASP A 103 14.45 29.28 7.16
CA ASP A 103 14.18 30.09 8.35
C ASP A 103 13.94 29.20 9.58
N MET A 104 15.01 28.94 10.32
CA MET A 104 15.01 28.12 11.53
C MET A 104 13.98 28.61 12.56
N ARG A 105 13.87 29.93 12.77
CA ARG A 105 13.01 30.47 13.84
C ARG A 105 11.54 30.28 13.48
N ARG A 106 11.18 30.57 12.23
CA ARG A 106 9.82 30.40 11.74
C ARG A 106 9.42 28.94 11.70
N ASP A 107 10.31 28.06 11.25
CA ASP A 107 10.07 26.61 11.27
C ASP A 107 9.78 26.12 12.70
N LEU A 108 10.63 26.47 13.69
CA LEU A 108 10.42 26.09 15.08
C LEU A 108 9.09 26.60 15.66
N GLN A 109 8.66 27.81 15.30
CA GLN A 109 7.34 28.33 15.72
C GLN A 109 6.18 27.53 15.11
N ASN A 110 6.30 27.15 13.83
CA ASN A 110 5.27 26.41 13.12
C ASN A 110 5.15 24.93 13.54
N ARG A 111 6.15 24.38 14.24
CA ARG A 111 6.11 23.01 14.82
C ARG A 111 5.10 22.83 15.96
N SER A 112 4.33 23.86 16.29
CA SER A 112 3.12 23.76 17.13
C SER A 112 1.89 23.29 16.35
N ASN A 113 1.97 23.25 15.01
CA ASN A 113 0.86 22.91 14.13
C ASN A 113 1.07 21.55 13.44
N PRO A 114 0.25 20.51 13.73
CA PRO A 114 0.39 19.21 13.09
C PRO A 114 0.17 19.24 11.57
N VAL A 115 -0.62 20.18 11.04
CA VAL A 115 -0.80 20.37 9.58
C VAL A 115 0.52 20.75 8.92
N TYR A 116 1.28 21.65 9.54
CA TYR A 116 2.60 22.06 9.06
C TYR A 116 3.60 20.91 9.15
N ILE A 117 3.67 20.26 10.31
CA ILE A 117 4.58 19.12 10.56
C ILE A 117 4.35 18.01 9.52
N SER A 118 3.08 17.66 9.28
CA SER A 118 2.68 16.64 8.31
C SER A 118 3.18 16.95 6.90
N ARG A 119 3.05 18.21 6.48
CA ARG A 119 3.45 18.67 5.14
C ARG A 119 4.97 18.79 4.97
N VAL A 120 5.72 19.00 6.04
CA VAL A 120 7.19 18.92 6.04
C VAL A 120 7.64 17.46 5.96
N ILE A 121 7.00 16.56 6.70
CA ILE A 121 7.37 15.14 6.75
C ILE A 121 7.03 14.44 5.43
N SER A 122 5.87 14.70 4.81
CA SER A 122 5.54 14.09 3.52
C SER A 122 6.57 14.44 2.43
N ALA A 123 7.18 15.62 2.51
CA ALA A 123 8.32 16.00 1.67
C ALA A 123 9.59 15.25 2.07
N MET A 124 10.01 15.37 3.34
CA MET A 124 11.31 14.89 3.82
C MET A 124 11.45 13.37 3.88
N VAL A 125 10.34 12.60 3.81
CA VAL A 125 10.41 11.14 3.73
C VAL A 125 10.91 10.69 2.35
N ASN A 126 10.66 11.45 1.29
CA ASN A 126 11.26 11.23 -0.03
C ASN A 126 12.43 12.18 -0.29
N SER A 127 13.36 11.80 -1.17
CA SER A 127 14.60 12.55 -1.38
C SER A 127 14.65 13.37 -2.67
N ASN A 128 13.51 13.72 -3.27
CA ASN A 128 13.51 14.24 -4.65
C ASN A 128 13.97 15.70 -4.72
N ASP A 129 13.64 16.51 -3.72
CA ASP A 129 13.90 17.95 -3.74
C ASP A 129 14.86 18.40 -2.62
N ASP A 130 15.28 17.48 -1.75
CA ASP A 130 16.02 17.79 -0.53
C ASP A 130 16.90 16.62 -0.04
N LYS A 131 17.30 16.67 1.23
CA LYS A 131 18.09 15.61 1.89
C LYS A 131 17.20 14.53 2.50
N GLY A 132 16.03 14.26 1.94
CA GLY A 132 15.06 13.34 2.50
C GLY A 132 15.51 11.89 2.57
N VAL A 133 14.69 11.07 3.21
CA VAL A 133 15.09 9.74 3.70
C VAL A 133 15.28 8.74 2.57
N LEU A 134 14.28 8.56 1.70
CA LEU A 134 14.22 7.48 0.73
C LEU A 134 14.31 7.98 -0.72
N MET A 135 15.10 7.27 -1.52
CA MET A 135 15.11 7.41 -2.97
C MET A 135 14.17 6.38 -3.59
N GLY A 136 13.20 6.85 -4.38
CA GLY A 136 12.23 5.99 -5.05
C GLY A 136 12.81 5.27 -6.27
N ASN A 137 12.46 4.00 -6.47
CA ASN A 137 12.83 3.27 -7.68
C ASN A 137 11.78 2.20 -8.03
N TRP A 138 11.26 2.27 -9.26
CA TRP A 138 10.28 1.36 -9.86
C TRP A 138 10.74 0.89 -11.25
N SER A 139 12.02 0.56 -11.38
CA SER A 139 12.60 0.07 -12.64
C SER A 139 12.78 -1.44 -12.69
N GLY A 140 12.55 -2.14 -11.57
CA GLY A 140 12.92 -3.54 -11.39
C GLY A 140 14.42 -3.77 -11.10
N HIS A 141 15.28 -2.78 -11.36
CA HIS A 141 16.74 -2.92 -11.20
C HIS A 141 17.25 -2.17 -9.97
N TYR A 142 17.82 -2.93 -9.02
CA TYR A 142 18.23 -2.43 -7.69
C TYR A 142 19.67 -2.77 -7.31
N SER A 143 20.56 -3.00 -8.28
CA SER A 143 21.92 -3.53 -8.04
C SER A 143 22.82 -2.64 -7.17
N ASP A 144 22.54 -1.34 -7.10
CA ASP A 144 23.27 -0.35 -6.31
C ASP A 144 22.55 0.08 -5.02
N GLY A 145 21.48 -0.65 -4.65
CA GLY A 145 20.67 -0.38 -3.48
C GLY A 145 20.06 -1.63 -2.88
N VAL A 146 19.07 -1.44 -2.02
CA VAL A 146 18.25 -2.52 -1.47
C VAL A 146 16.98 -2.60 -2.30
N ASN A 147 16.65 -3.80 -2.80
CA ASN A 147 15.34 -4.05 -3.40
C ASN A 147 14.24 -3.64 -2.40
N PRO A 148 13.30 -2.74 -2.76
CA PRO A 148 12.25 -2.27 -1.85
C PRO A 148 11.47 -3.37 -1.14
N SER A 149 11.33 -4.54 -1.78
CA SER A 149 10.65 -5.72 -1.26
C SER A 149 11.41 -6.48 -0.16
N MET A 150 12.67 -6.12 0.09
CA MET A 150 13.50 -6.72 1.15
C MET A 150 13.37 -6.00 2.49
N TRP A 151 12.85 -4.77 2.51
CA TRP A 151 12.65 -4.02 3.74
C TRP A 151 11.53 -4.65 4.59
N THR A 152 11.81 -4.91 5.86
CA THR A 152 10.84 -5.48 6.81
C THR A 152 10.47 -4.50 7.93
N GLY A 153 11.11 -3.33 7.97
CA GLY A 153 10.86 -2.33 9.01
C GLY A 153 11.47 -0.96 8.71
N SER A 154 10.96 0.05 9.41
CA SER A 154 11.32 1.46 9.21
C SER A 154 12.59 1.87 9.95
N ALA A 155 12.85 1.28 11.12
CA ALA A 155 14.01 1.63 11.94
C ALA A 155 15.34 1.39 11.22
N ASP A 156 15.47 0.29 10.48
CA ASP A 156 16.67 -0.01 9.68
C ASP A 156 16.93 1.07 8.62
N ILE A 157 15.87 1.55 7.97
CA ILE A 157 15.96 2.60 6.95
C ILE A 157 16.39 3.92 7.59
N LEU A 158 15.76 4.32 8.68
CA LEU A 158 16.06 5.58 9.38
C LEU A 158 17.47 5.58 9.98
N LYS A 159 17.91 4.47 10.60
CA LYS A 159 19.28 4.30 11.12
C LYS A 159 20.29 4.37 9.98
N LYS A 160 20.06 3.66 8.87
CA LYS A 160 20.92 3.71 7.68
C LYS A 160 21.02 5.12 7.10
N TRP A 161 19.91 5.86 7.04
CA TRP A 161 19.91 7.26 6.60
C TRP A 161 20.82 8.11 7.51
N ALA A 162 20.70 7.98 8.83
CA ALA A 162 21.54 8.70 9.79
C ALA A 162 23.03 8.31 9.71
N GLU A 163 23.34 7.02 9.65
CA GLU A 163 24.70 6.47 9.55
C GLU A 163 25.42 6.92 8.28
N THR A 164 24.67 7.07 7.18
CA THR A 164 25.21 7.56 5.90
C THR A 164 25.24 9.09 5.80
N GLN A 165 25.25 9.79 6.95
CA GLN A 165 25.26 11.25 7.04
C GLN A 165 24.06 11.91 6.35
N PHE A 166 22.87 11.30 6.48
CA PHE A 166 21.61 11.77 5.92
C PHE A 166 21.61 11.81 4.39
N ARG A 167 22.27 10.84 3.76
CA ARG A 167 22.20 10.60 2.31
C ARG A 167 21.01 9.69 2.00
N PRO A 168 20.31 9.89 0.86
CA PRO A 168 19.12 9.11 0.54
C PRO A 168 19.36 7.60 0.53
N VAL A 169 18.47 6.87 1.20
CA VAL A 169 18.49 5.41 1.26
C VAL A 169 17.87 4.84 -0.01
N ARG A 170 18.66 4.03 -0.72
CA ARG A 170 18.25 3.31 -1.93
C ARG A 170 17.76 1.90 -1.56
N TYR A 171 16.55 1.46 -1.92
CA TYR A 171 15.44 2.19 -2.53
C TYR A 171 14.14 1.98 -1.76
N GLY A 172 13.16 2.86 -2.02
CA GLY A 172 11.80 2.77 -1.51
C GLY A 172 10.76 2.72 -2.63
N GLN A 173 9.58 2.22 -2.28
CA GLN A 173 8.35 2.20 -3.07
C GLN A 173 7.19 2.61 -2.15
N CYS A 174 5.97 2.82 -2.67
CA CYS A 174 4.91 3.53 -1.92
C CYS A 174 4.67 3.00 -0.51
N TRP A 175 4.60 1.67 -0.32
CA TRP A 175 4.43 1.05 0.99
C TRP A 175 5.61 1.28 1.94
N VAL A 176 6.83 1.40 1.41
CA VAL A 176 8.04 1.73 2.18
C VAL A 176 8.00 3.19 2.62
N PHE A 177 7.63 4.11 1.71
CA PHE A 177 7.44 5.53 2.04
C PHE A 177 6.36 5.72 3.11
N ALA A 178 5.19 5.12 2.92
CA ALA A 178 4.09 5.18 3.88
C ALA A 178 4.49 4.60 5.23
N ALA A 179 5.18 3.47 5.27
CA ALA A 179 5.57 2.85 6.53
C ALA A 179 6.65 3.65 7.29
N VAL A 180 7.62 4.24 6.59
CA VAL A 180 8.59 5.17 7.19
C VAL A 180 7.89 6.43 7.69
N MET A 181 6.97 7.00 6.90
CA MET A 181 6.18 8.16 7.32
C MET A 181 5.36 7.86 8.57
N CYS A 182 4.71 6.70 8.62
CA CYS A 182 3.95 6.24 9.79
C CYS A 182 4.84 6.19 11.05
N THR A 183 6.04 5.60 10.95
CA THR A 183 7.00 5.57 12.06
C THR A 183 7.36 6.98 12.55
N VAL A 184 7.69 7.90 11.63
CA VAL A 184 8.07 9.28 11.99
C VAL A 184 6.89 10.00 12.67
N MET A 185 5.69 9.92 12.10
CA MET A 185 4.51 10.58 12.65
C MET A 185 4.15 10.03 14.04
N ARG A 186 4.18 8.71 14.23
CA ARG A 186 3.97 8.07 15.55
C ARG A 186 5.02 8.47 16.57
N ALA A 187 6.29 8.50 16.18
CA ALA A 187 7.39 8.93 17.05
C ALA A 187 7.23 10.39 17.53
N LEU A 188 6.64 11.27 16.70
CA LEU A 188 6.36 12.65 17.04
C LEU A 188 5.05 12.85 17.83
N GLY A 189 4.32 11.77 18.13
CA GLY A 189 3.08 11.78 18.90
C GLY A 189 1.83 12.05 18.07
N ILE A 190 1.88 11.95 16.73
CA ILE A 190 0.72 12.17 15.85
C ILE A 190 0.10 10.80 15.53
N PRO A 191 -1.15 10.50 15.96
CA PRO A 191 -1.79 9.21 15.68
C PRO A 191 -1.90 8.97 14.19
N THR A 192 -1.32 7.87 13.71
CA THR A 192 -1.16 7.62 12.27
C THR A 192 -1.37 6.14 11.92
N ARG A 193 -2.09 5.89 10.82
CA ARG A 193 -2.34 4.54 10.25
C ARG A 193 -1.92 4.48 8.79
N VAL A 194 -1.51 3.29 8.33
CA VAL A 194 -1.15 3.06 6.92
C VAL A 194 -2.38 2.58 6.15
N ILE A 195 -2.61 3.17 4.99
CA ILE A 195 -3.76 2.90 4.12
C ILE A 195 -3.27 2.30 2.81
N THR A 196 -3.99 1.31 2.30
CA THR A 196 -3.79 0.74 0.96
C THR A 196 -5.04 0.96 0.12
N ASN A 197 -4.89 1.61 -1.02
CA ASN A 197 -5.92 1.77 -2.03
C ASN A 197 -5.65 0.83 -3.21
N PHE A 198 -6.57 -0.09 -3.51
CA PHE A 198 -6.46 -0.97 -4.67
C PHE A 198 -7.09 -0.34 -5.90
N ASN A 199 -6.45 -0.52 -7.06
CA ASN A 199 -6.73 0.22 -8.30
C ASN A 199 -6.65 1.74 -8.08
N SER A 200 -5.51 2.22 -7.56
CA SER A 200 -5.29 3.66 -7.35
C SER A 200 -5.03 4.33 -8.68
N ALA A 201 -5.85 5.31 -9.04
CA ALA A 201 -5.60 6.10 -10.23
C ALA A 201 -4.41 7.05 -10.02
N HIS A 202 -3.59 7.21 -11.05
CA HIS A 202 -2.58 8.24 -11.13
C HIS A 202 -2.90 9.11 -12.33
N ASP A 203 -3.72 10.13 -12.06
CA ASP A 203 -4.19 11.13 -13.01
C ASP A 203 -3.11 12.21 -13.16
N THR A 204 -2.54 12.32 -14.37
CA THR A 204 -1.40 13.21 -14.65
C THR A 204 -1.80 14.56 -15.24
N ASP A 205 -3.05 14.72 -15.68
CA ASP A 205 -3.54 15.97 -16.29
C ASP A 205 -4.64 16.67 -15.46
N GLY A 206 -5.11 16.02 -14.39
CA GLY A 206 -6.02 16.57 -13.40
C GLY A 206 -7.49 16.60 -13.85
N ASN A 207 -7.85 15.81 -14.87
CA ASN A 207 -9.21 15.77 -15.41
C ASN A 207 -10.12 14.72 -14.72
N MET A 208 -9.59 13.95 -13.76
CA MET A 208 -10.25 12.86 -13.02
C MET A 208 -10.70 11.68 -13.88
N VAL A 209 -10.05 11.46 -15.02
CA VAL A 209 -10.31 10.40 -15.99
C VAL A 209 -9.00 9.72 -16.33
N ILE A 210 -8.99 8.39 -16.28
CA ILE A 210 -7.84 7.58 -16.70
C ILE A 210 -8.16 6.95 -18.06
N GLU A 211 -7.34 7.23 -19.05
CA GLU A 211 -7.50 6.65 -20.39
C GLU A 211 -6.59 5.43 -20.60
N GLU A 212 -7.19 4.28 -20.90
CA GLU A 212 -6.47 3.05 -21.21
C GLU A 212 -6.70 2.66 -22.67
N TYR A 213 -5.60 2.42 -23.38
CA TYR A 213 -5.63 2.14 -24.82
C TYR A 213 -5.25 0.70 -25.10
N TYR A 214 -6.02 0.02 -25.95
CA TYR A 214 -5.80 -1.36 -26.37
C TYR A 214 -5.77 -1.46 -27.89
N ASP A 215 -4.98 -2.38 -28.46
CA ASP A 215 -5.07 -2.71 -29.89
C ASP A 215 -6.21 -3.70 -30.18
N GLY A 216 -6.40 -4.04 -31.46
CA GLY A 216 -7.44 -4.98 -31.89
C GLY A 216 -7.23 -6.42 -31.43
N ASN A 217 -6.08 -6.76 -30.86
CA ASN A 217 -5.74 -8.08 -30.34
C ASN A 217 -5.78 -8.13 -28.81
N GLY A 218 -6.15 -7.04 -28.14
CA GLY A 218 -6.22 -6.94 -26.68
C GLY A 218 -4.90 -6.57 -26.01
N LYS A 219 -3.87 -6.18 -26.75
CA LYS A 219 -2.63 -5.68 -26.13
C LYS A 219 -2.84 -4.25 -25.65
N LYS A 220 -2.57 -3.98 -24.37
CA LYS A 220 -2.57 -2.63 -23.79
C LYS A 220 -1.36 -1.85 -24.32
N LEU A 221 -1.63 -0.63 -24.78
CA LEU A 221 -0.69 0.27 -25.44
C LEU A 221 -0.26 1.39 -24.50
N PRO A 222 1.04 1.72 -24.41
CA PRO A 222 1.55 2.78 -23.55
C PRO A 222 1.37 4.16 -24.23
N ILE A 223 0.12 4.56 -24.49
CA ILE A 223 -0.22 5.84 -25.15
C ILE A 223 -0.44 6.95 -24.13
N SER A 224 -1.17 6.70 -23.03
CA SER A 224 -1.35 7.67 -21.94
C SER A 224 -0.20 7.62 -20.94
N SER A 225 0.11 8.77 -20.33
CA SER A 225 0.91 8.87 -19.11
C SER A 225 0.14 8.49 -17.86
N ASP A 226 -1.19 8.51 -17.91
CA ASP A 226 -2.05 8.05 -16.83
C ASP A 226 -1.89 6.55 -16.62
N SER A 227 -2.12 6.13 -15.39
CA SER A 227 -2.04 4.72 -15.04
C SER A 227 -2.93 4.39 -13.86
N ILE A 228 -3.41 3.14 -13.82
CA ILE A 228 -4.02 2.57 -12.63
C ILE A 228 -2.97 1.69 -11.97
N TRP A 229 -2.55 2.10 -10.78
CA TRP A 229 -1.68 1.31 -9.93
C TRP A 229 -2.52 0.20 -9.30
N ASN A 230 -2.04 -1.04 -9.34
CA ASN A 230 -2.78 -2.18 -8.76
C ASN A 230 -3.07 -1.97 -7.28
N PHE A 231 -2.12 -1.34 -6.59
CA PHE A 231 -2.33 -0.75 -5.29
C PHE A 231 -1.42 0.45 -5.10
N HIS A 232 -1.84 1.38 -4.26
CA HIS A 232 -1.02 2.47 -3.75
C HIS A 232 -1.17 2.57 -2.24
N VAL A 233 -0.12 3.03 -1.55
CA VAL A 233 -0.07 3.04 -0.09
C VAL A 233 0.35 4.41 0.40
N TRP A 234 -0.44 4.99 1.29
CA TRP A 234 -0.20 6.26 1.95
C TRP A 234 -0.47 6.14 3.46
N VAL A 235 -0.43 7.25 4.20
CA VAL A 235 -0.83 7.28 5.61
C VAL A 235 -1.99 8.22 5.86
N GLU A 236 -2.77 7.94 6.90
CA GLU A 236 -3.70 8.89 7.48
C GLU A 236 -3.24 9.29 8.87
N SER A 237 -3.21 10.58 9.14
CA SER A 237 -2.90 11.13 10.46
C SER A 237 -4.11 11.85 11.06
N TRP A 238 -4.37 11.61 12.35
CA TRP A 238 -5.49 12.20 13.07
C TRP A 238 -5.12 13.60 13.60
N MET A 239 -5.85 14.63 13.16
CA MET A 239 -5.65 16.00 13.64
C MET A 239 -6.88 16.89 13.38
N LYS A 240 -6.94 18.02 14.08
CA LYS A 240 -7.85 19.12 13.78
C LYS A 240 -7.41 19.89 12.53
N ARG A 241 -8.37 20.47 11.81
CA ARG A 241 -8.20 21.28 10.59
C ARG A 241 -8.86 22.65 10.72
N PRO A 242 -8.42 23.49 11.68
CA PRO A 242 -8.98 24.84 11.84
C PRO A 242 -8.79 25.71 10.58
N ASP A 243 -7.81 25.37 9.73
CA ASP A 243 -7.56 26.01 8.43
C ASP A 243 -8.65 25.75 7.37
N LEU A 244 -9.47 24.70 7.54
CA LEU A 244 -10.59 24.38 6.63
C LEU A 244 -11.98 24.74 7.21
N GLY A 245 -12.03 25.27 8.43
CA GLY A 245 -13.27 25.52 9.15
C GLY A 245 -13.86 24.26 9.79
N GLN A 246 -15.16 24.29 10.11
CA GLN A 246 -15.82 23.21 10.83
C GLN A 246 -16.10 22.00 9.93
N GLY A 247 -15.94 20.80 10.49
CA GLY A 247 -16.35 19.54 9.86
C GLY A 247 -15.20 18.69 9.31
N TYR A 248 -14.02 19.24 9.06
CA TYR A 248 -12.91 18.54 8.39
C TYR A 248 -11.86 17.91 9.32
N ASP A 249 -12.05 18.02 10.64
CA ASP A 249 -11.25 17.35 11.66
C ASP A 249 -11.32 15.82 11.52
N GLY A 250 -10.28 15.13 12.00
CA GLY A 250 -10.17 13.68 12.02
C GLY A 250 -9.03 13.18 11.14
N TRP A 251 -9.26 12.11 10.38
CA TRP A 251 -8.25 11.53 9.49
C TRP A 251 -7.91 12.42 8.30
N GLN A 252 -6.61 12.63 8.10
CA GLN A 252 -6.05 13.40 6.99
C GLN A 252 -5.07 12.53 6.20
N VAL A 253 -5.30 12.40 4.89
CA VAL A 253 -4.41 11.70 3.95
C VAL A 253 -3.11 12.48 3.82
N LEU A 254 -2.01 11.74 3.91
CA LEU A 254 -0.65 12.21 3.70
C LEU A 254 0.08 11.16 2.88
N ASP A 255 0.71 11.61 1.80
CA ASP A 255 1.48 10.71 0.94
C ASP A 255 2.89 11.28 0.73
N ALA A 256 3.87 10.44 1.08
CA ALA A 256 5.29 10.72 0.91
C ALA A 256 5.83 10.14 -0.40
N THR A 257 5.02 9.40 -1.16
CA THR A 257 5.40 8.91 -2.48
C THR A 257 5.50 10.09 -3.44
N PRO A 258 6.62 10.24 -4.17
CA PRO A 258 6.84 11.38 -5.06
C PRO A 258 6.10 11.18 -6.40
N GLN A 259 4.77 11.30 -6.38
CA GLN A 259 3.91 11.26 -7.56
C GLN A 259 3.75 12.66 -8.15
N GLU A 260 3.10 13.55 -7.39
CA GLU A 260 2.77 14.91 -7.84
C GLU A 260 3.50 16.00 -7.05
N ARG A 261 3.75 17.13 -7.73
CA ARG A 261 4.36 18.31 -7.10
C ARG A 261 3.29 19.23 -6.55
N SER A 262 3.19 19.33 -5.23
CA SER A 262 2.35 20.32 -4.56
C SER A 262 3.16 21.56 -4.20
N THR A 263 2.81 22.71 -4.80
CA THR A 263 3.52 24.01 -4.64
C THR A 263 5.02 23.91 -4.96
N GLY A 264 5.35 23.19 -6.04
CA GLY A 264 6.72 23.06 -6.54
C GLY A 264 7.59 21.98 -5.88
N MET A 265 7.07 21.24 -4.89
CA MET A 265 7.82 20.20 -4.16
C MET A 265 7.03 18.88 -4.15
N PHE A 266 7.71 17.74 -4.19
CA PHE A 266 7.12 16.42 -4.04
C PHE A 266 6.67 16.19 -2.60
N ARG A 267 5.41 16.51 -2.35
CA ARG A 267 4.70 16.35 -1.08
C ARG A 267 3.21 16.28 -1.35
N CYS A 268 2.49 15.53 -0.55
CA CYS A 268 1.03 15.46 -0.65
C CYS A 268 0.38 15.57 0.73
N GLY A 269 -0.72 16.31 0.80
CA GLY A 269 -1.55 16.49 1.99
C GLY A 269 -1.05 17.56 2.98
N PRO A 270 -1.69 17.65 4.17
CA PRO A 270 -2.80 16.81 4.64
C PRO A 270 -4.13 17.09 3.91
N ALA A 271 -4.73 16.07 3.30
CA ALA A 271 -6.05 16.14 2.65
C ALA A 271 -7.11 15.54 3.58
N SER A 272 -8.19 16.25 3.88
CA SER A 272 -9.24 15.72 4.77
C SER A 272 -9.99 14.57 4.09
N VAL A 273 -10.03 13.39 4.70
CA VAL A 273 -10.78 12.23 4.18
C VAL A 273 -12.26 12.61 3.99
N LYS A 274 -12.81 13.43 4.89
CA LYS A 274 -14.17 13.96 4.75
C LYS A 274 -14.34 14.89 3.55
N ALA A 275 -13.33 15.70 3.22
CA ALA A 275 -13.38 16.54 2.02
C ALA A 275 -13.37 15.69 0.74
N VAL A 276 -12.57 14.61 0.71
CA VAL A 276 -12.56 13.63 -0.38
C VAL A 276 -13.94 12.99 -0.53
N TYR A 277 -14.51 12.46 0.55
CA TYR A 277 -15.86 11.87 0.57
C TYR A 277 -16.95 12.83 0.09
N GLN A 278 -16.89 14.09 0.52
CA GLN A 278 -17.87 15.12 0.17
C GLN A 278 -17.61 15.78 -1.20
N ARG A 279 -16.64 15.29 -1.97
CA ARG A 279 -16.23 15.84 -3.27
C ARG A 279 -15.85 17.34 -3.21
N LYS A 280 -15.25 17.78 -2.11
CA LYS A 280 -14.80 19.18 -1.87
C LYS A 280 -13.39 19.39 -2.40
N VAL A 281 -13.23 19.22 -3.72
CA VAL A 281 -11.93 19.23 -4.41
C VAL A 281 -11.19 20.57 -4.29
N GLU A 282 -11.87 21.68 -4.01
CA GLU A 282 -11.26 22.98 -3.75
C GLU A 282 -10.53 23.07 -2.38
N ALA A 283 -10.76 22.12 -1.48
CA ALA A 283 -10.19 22.14 -0.14
C ALA A 283 -8.68 21.85 -0.16
N LYS A 284 -7.94 22.54 0.72
CA LYS A 284 -6.51 22.28 0.90
C LYS A 284 -6.28 21.04 1.79
N TYR A 285 -5.23 20.27 1.59
CA TYR A 285 -4.25 20.31 0.52
C TYR A 285 -4.48 19.13 -0.41
N ASP A 286 -4.23 19.32 -1.70
CA ASP A 286 -4.10 18.21 -2.67
C ASP A 286 -5.34 17.31 -2.80
N VAL A 287 -6.52 17.77 -2.35
CA VAL A 287 -7.78 17.01 -2.42
C VAL A 287 -8.17 16.60 -3.85
N PRO A 288 -7.97 17.41 -4.92
CA PRO A 288 -8.27 16.97 -6.29
C PRO A 288 -7.51 15.70 -6.68
N PHE A 289 -6.22 15.67 -6.36
CA PHE A 289 -5.35 14.53 -6.66
C PHE A 289 -5.81 13.29 -5.88
N ILE A 290 -5.91 13.39 -4.55
CA ILE A 290 -6.39 12.28 -3.70
C ILE A 290 -7.79 11.81 -4.11
N TYR A 291 -8.67 12.72 -4.53
CA TYR A 291 -10.00 12.37 -5.02
C TYR A 291 -9.94 11.55 -6.31
N ALA A 292 -9.10 11.94 -7.27
CA ALA A 292 -8.87 11.18 -8.50
C ALA A 292 -8.36 9.77 -8.17
N GLU A 293 -7.40 9.64 -7.24
CA GLU A 293 -6.82 8.34 -6.85
C GLU A 293 -7.86 7.28 -6.43
N VAL A 294 -9.00 7.71 -5.86
CA VAL A 294 -10.05 6.82 -5.36
C VAL A 294 -11.37 6.85 -6.15
N ASN A 295 -11.57 7.81 -7.05
CA ASN A 295 -12.84 8.03 -7.76
C ASN A 295 -12.72 8.32 -9.27
N ALA A 296 -11.53 8.31 -9.88
CA ALA A 296 -11.40 8.61 -11.31
C ALA A 296 -12.19 7.61 -12.19
N ASP A 297 -12.81 8.11 -13.26
CA ASP A 297 -13.47 7.27 -14.26
C ASP A 297 -12.41 6.64 -15.19
N VAL A 298 -12.60 5.39 -15.62
CA VAL A 298 -11.68 4.71 -16.54
C VAL A 298 -12.29 4.63 -17.93
N HIS A 299 -11.65 5.24 -18.91
CA HIS A 299 -12.01 5.16 -20.31
C HIS A 299 -11.15 4.11 -21.02
N GLU A 300 -11.71 2.93 -21.26
CA GLU A 300 -11.05 1.88 -22.04
C GLU A 300 -11.37 2.07 -23.53
N MET A 301 -10.35 2.17 -24.36
CA MET A 301 -10.50 2.40 -25.80
C MET A 301 -9.75 1.36 -26.61
N ILE A 302 -10.42 0.78 -27.61
CA ILE A 302 -9.73 0.02 -28.65
C ILE A 302 -9.32 1.00 -29.75
N VAL A 303 -8.05 1.01 -30.13
CA VAL A 303 -7.50 1.91 -31.14
C VAL A 303 -6.80 1.17 -32.27
N ARG A 304 -6.90 1.74 -33.48
CA ARG A 304 -6.12 1.34 -34.66
C ARG A 304 -5.81 2.59 -35.49
N ASP A 305 -4.57 2.75 -35.92
CA ASP A 305 -4.13 3.91 -36.73
C ASP A 305 -4.54 5.27 -36.12
N ARG A 306 -4.42 5.39 -34.79
CA ARG A 306 -4.85 6.56 -33.98
C ARG A 306 -6.35 6.90 -34.05
N LYS A 307 -7.19 5.98 -34.53
CA LYS A 307 -8.65 6.09 -34.48
C LYS A 307 -9.21 5.21 -33.37
N VAL A 308 -10.19 5.73 -32.63
CA VAL A 308 -10.95 4.98 -31.62
C VAL A 308 -11.99 4.12 -32.33
N LEU A 309 -11.92 2.81 -32.14
CA LEU A 309 -12.83 1.82 -32.71
C LEU A 309 -13.96 1.45 -31.74
N SER A 310 -13.69 1.51 -30.45
CA SER A 310 -14.65 1.22 -29.37
C SER A 310 -14.23 1.97 -28.12
N LYS A 311 -15.20 2.39 -27.30
CA LYS A 311 -14.99 3.07 -26.03
C LYS A 311 -15.94 2.52 -24.98
N ARG A 312 -15.40 2.17 -23.81
CA ARG A 312 -16.13 1.78 -22.60
C ARG A 312 -15.73 2.70 -21.46
N VAL A 313 -16.68 3.05 -20.59
CA VAL A 313 -16.45 3.85 -19.39
C VAL A 313 -16.75 2.98 -18.17
N ASP A 314 -15.79 2.87 -17.26
CA ASP A 314 -15.93 2.17 -15.98
C ASP A 314 -15.76 3.16 -14.84
N LYS A 315 -16.84 3.41 -14.10
CA LYS A 315 -16.90 4.37 -12.99
C LYS A 315 -16.59 3.77 -11.62
N HIS A 316 -16.37 2.46 -11.56
CA HIS A 316 -16.27 1.72 -10.31
C HIS A 316 -14.94 0.97 -10.16
N ARG A 317 -14.11 0.95 -11.21
CA ARG A 317 -12.80 0.27 -11.20
C ARG A 317 -11.79 0.91 -10.26
N VAL A 318 -11.72 2.23 -10.19
CA VAL A 318 -10.75 2.96 -9.35
C VAL A 318 -11.18 2.93 -7.89
N GLY A 319 -10.22 2.79 -6.98
CA GLY A 319 -10.46 2.70 -5.54
C GLY A 319 -11.38 1.55 -5.15
N ALA A 320 -11.16 0.37 -5.74
CA ALA A 320 -12.05 -0.78 -5.61
C ALA A 320 -12.08 -1.39 -4.20
N LEU A 321 -11.07 -1.11 -3.39
CA LEU A 321 -10.97 -1.54 -1.99
C LEU A 321 -9.94 -0.66 -1.28
N ILE A 322 -10.27 -0.12 -0.12
CA ILE A 322 -9.36 0.69 0.71
C ILE A 322 -9.22 0.03 2.08
N LEU A 323 -8.00 -0.38 2.43
CA LEU A 323 -7.70 -1.16 3.62
C LEU A 323 -6.78 -0.45 4.60
N THR A 324 -6.98 -0.71 5.88
CA THR A 324 -6.03 -0.45 6.98
C THR A 324 -5.95 -1.66 7.90
N LYS A 325 -4.92 -1.73 8.76
CA LYS A 325 -4.85 -2.70 9.85
C LYS A 325 -5.98 -2.42 10.85
N LEU A 326 -6.71 -3.48 11.24
CA LEU A 326 -7.74 -3.41 12.27
C LEU A 326 -7.08 -3.17 13.65
N PRO A 327 -7.53 -2.19 14.43
CA PRO A 327 -6.99 -1.95 15.78
C PRO A 327 -6.97 -3.20 16.66
N GLY A 328 -5.83 -3.45 17.31
CA GLY A 328 -5.66 -4.59 18.22
C GLY A 328 -5.59 -5.96 17.53
N SER A 329 -5.58 -6.02 16.20
CA SER A 329 -5.53 -7.27 15.43
C SER A 329 -4.55 -7.18 14.26
N MET A 330 -4.14 -8.34 13.70
CA MET A 330 -3.40 -8.43 12.43
C MET A 330 -4.32 -8.57 11.21
N ARG A 331 -5.64 -8.47 11.42
CA ARG A 331 -6.63 -8.52 10.35
C ARG A 331 -6.72 -7.20 9.60
N ARG A 332 -7.17 -7.26 8.35
CA ARG A 332 -7.57 -6.09 7.57
C ARG A 332 -8.90 -5.51 8.04
N GLN A 333 -9.02 -4.20 7.95
CA GLN A 333 -10.25 -3.43 8.07
C GLN A 333 -10.50 -2.72 6.74
N ASP A 334 -11.69 -2.88 6.19
CA ASP A 334 -12.15 -2.15 5.01
C ASP A 334 -12.72 -0.79 5.44
N ILE A 335 -12.19 0.28 4.84
CA ILE A 335 -12.57 1.67 5.09
C ILE A 335 -12.98 2.38 3.79
N THR A 336 -13.31 1.64 2.74
CA THR A 336 -13.71 2.20 1.42
C THR A 336 -14.88 3.19 1.57
N SER A 337 -15.83 2.88 2.44
CA SER A 337 -16.98 3.73 2.74
C SER A 337 -16.64 5.06 3.44
N GLU A 338 -15.42 5.20 3.99
CA GLU A 338 -14.94 6.48 4.54
C GLU A 338 -14.51 7.46 3.42
N TYR A 339 -14.16 6.95 2.24
CA TYR A 339 -13.66 7.74 1.11
C TYR A 339 -14.70 8.01 0.03
N LYS A 340 -15.63 7.08 -0.18
CA LYS A 340 -16.67 7.21 -1.21
C LYS A 340 -17.91 6.41 -0.86
N ASN A 341 -19.03 6.77 -1.48
CA ASN A 341 -20.30 6.09 -1.28
C ASN A 341 -20.71 5.36 -2.55
N GLU A 342 -20.63 4.03 -2.54
CA GLU A 342 -21.04 3.18 -3.66
C GLU A 342 -22.54 3.30 -3.99
N ARG A 343 -23.38 3.70 -3.02
CA ARG A 343 -24.83 3.86 -3.23
C ARG A 343 -25.22 5.19 -3.87
N ALA A 344 -24.36 6.21 -3.84
CA ALA A 344 -24.70 7.53 -4.39
C ALA A 344 -24.80 7.53 -5.92
N ASP A 345 -24.24 6.50 -6.58
CA ASP A 345 -24.25 6.33 -8.03
C ASP A 345 -25.28 5.27 -8.50
N MET A 346 -26.10 4.72 -7.59
CA MET A 346 -27.23 3.82 -7.92
C MET A 346 -28.53 4.63 -8.11
N PRO A 347 -29.36 4.31 -9.12
CA PRO A 347 -30.65 4.98 -9.32
C PRO A 347 -31.53 4.94 -8.06
N PHE A 348 -32.18 6.06 -7.75
CA PHE A 348 -32.98 6.35 -6.55
C PHE A 348 -34.06 5.31 -6.15
N TRP A 349 -34.39 4.33 -6.99
CA TRP A 349 -35.48 3.38 -6.75
C TRP A 349 -35.09 2.09 -5.99
N GLU A 350 -33.81 1.85 -5.71
CA GLU A 350 -33.35 0.70 -4.90
C GLU A 350 -33.02 1.03 -3.44
N SER A 351 -33.18 2.29 -3.00
CA SER A 351 -32.85 2.71 -1.63
C SER A 351 -33.88 2.31 -0.57
N TYR A 352 -34.93 1.58 -0.93
CA TYR A 352 -35.98 1.11 -0.02
C TYR A 352 -36.04 -0.42 0.02
N ALA A 353 -34.98 -1.04 0.54
CA ALA A 353 -35.02 -2.43 0.98
C ALA A 353 -34.22 -2.60 2.29
N GLY A 354 -34.93 -2.44 3.40
CA GLY A 354 -34.75 -3.16 4.67
C GLY A 354 -33.44 -2.99 5.46
N ASP A 355 -33.54 -2.27 6.57
CA ASP A 355 -32.74 -2.51 7.78
C ASP A 355 -32.97 -3.95 8.27
N ASP A 356 -31.97 -4.83 8.22
CA ASP A 356 -31.54 -5.65 9.37
C ASP A 356 -30.28 -6.50 9.08
N GLU A 357 -29.50 -6.73 10.15
CA GLU A 357 -28.46 -7.76 10.37
C GLU A 357 -27.19 -7.87 9.49
N ARG A 358 -26.12 -7.28 10.06
CA ARG A 358 -24.70 -7.70 10.11
C ARG A 358 -24.40 -9.14 9.64
N SER A 359 -23.99 -9.28 8.39
CA SER A 359 -22.80 -10.07 7.99
C SER A 359 -22.43 -9.71 6.55
N PHE A 360 -21.44 -8.84 6.38
CA PHE A 360 -20.90 -8.49 5.06
C PHE A 360 -20.17 -9.71 4.48
N ARG A 361 -20.92 -10.60 3.86
CA ARG A 361 -20.40 -11.48 2.82
C ARG A 361 -19.92 -10.57 1.71
N CYS A 362 -18.66 -10.75 1.33
CA CYS A 362 -18.02 -10.11 0.18
C CYS A 362 -18.89 -10.36 -1.06
N ALA A 363 -19.76 -9.41 -1.39
CA ALA A 363 -20.60 -9.47 -2.57
C ALA A 363 -19.84 -8.84 -3.73
N VAL A 364 -18.76 -9.52 -4.15
CA VAL A 364 -18.33 -9.46 -5.56
C VAL A 364 -18.92 -10.70 -6.23
N ALA A 365 -20.23 -10.84 -6.14
CA ALA A 365 -21.01 -11.84 -6.83
C ALA A 365 -21.96 -11.07 -7.74
N ASP A 366 -21.75 -11.27 -9.04
CA ASP A 366 -22.62 -10.85 -10.15
C ASP A 366 -23.10 -9.40 -10.10
N ILE A 367 -22.41 -8.53 -10.84
CA ILE A 367 -23.02 -7.34 -11.42
C ILE A 367 -24.08 -7.82 -12.41
N GLY A 368 -25.23 -8.20 -11.86
CA GLY A 368 -26.48 -8.47 -12.56
C GLY A 368 -27.35 -7.23 -12.53
N ALA A 369 -26.80 -6.05 -12.83
CA ALA A 369 -27.62 -4.95 -13.31
C ALA A 369 -28.02 -5.31 -14.74
N ARG A 370 -29.30 -5.62 -14.97
CA ARG A 370 -29.88 -5.74 -16.31
C ARG A 370 -29.90 -4.35 -16.96
N GLU A 371 -28.74 -3.90 -17.44
CA GLU A 371 -28.73 -3.04 -18.61
C GLU A 371 -29.11 -3.93 -19.80
N ASP A 372 -30.04 -3.47 -20.64
CA ASP A 372 -30.38 -4.13 -21.90
C ASP A 372 -29.18 -4.02 -22.85
N PHE A 373 -28.16 -4.86 -22.64
CA PHE A 373 -26.98 -4.91 -23.50
C PHE A 373 -27.39 -5.40 -24.89
N LYS A 374 -27.48 -4.47 -25.85
CA LYS A 374 -27.55 -4.82 -27.26
C LYS A 374 -26.17 -5.30 -27.73
N GLY A 375 -26.13 -6.31 -28.60
CA GLY A 375 -24.90 -6.81 -29.19
C GLY A 375 -24.23 -7.95 -28.42
N VAL A 376 -22.91 -8.04 -28.54
CA VAL A 376 -22.08 -9.06 -27.88
C VAL A 376 -21.53 -8.50 -26.58
N THR A 377 -21.55 -9.28 -25.52
CA THR A 377 -20.83 -8.97 -24.28
C THR A 377 -19.77 -10.02 -24.00
N VAL A 378 -18.68 -9.60 -23.35
CA VAL A 378 -17.58 -10.48 -22.97
C VAL A 378 -17.14 -10.19 -21.54
N SER A 379 -16.78 -11.22 -20.79
CA SER A 379 -16.14 -11.11 -19.47
C SER A 379 -15.04 -12.14 -19.29
N LEU A 380 -14.10 -11.81 -18.40
CA LEU A 380 -13.02 -12.69 -17.95
C LEU A 380 -13.35 -13.19 -16.54
N LYS A 381 -13.06 -14.47 -16.28
CA LYS A 381 -13.23 -15.07 -14.96
C LYS A 381 -12.05 -15.98 -14.64
N LEU A 382 -11.19 -15.54 -13.73
CA LEU A 382 -10.19 -16.40 -13.11
C LEU A 382 -10.87 -17.53 -12.34
N LEU A 383 -10.40 -18.77 -12.52
CA LEU A 383 -10.97 -19.94 -11.83
C LEU A 383 -10.51 -20.02 -10.38
N ASN A 384 -9.25 -19.66 -10.12
CA ASN A 384 -8.65 -19.60 -8.79
C ASN A 384 -7.74 -18.37 -8.66
N PRO A 385 -7.53 -17.81 -7.45
CA PRO A 385 -6.51 -16.80 -7.21
C PRO A 385 -5.12 -17.33 -7.61
N PRO A 386 -4.39 -16.67 -8.53
CA PRO A 386 -3.12 -17.19 -8.99
C PRO A 386 -2.04 -17.26 -7.90
N VAL A 387 -1.32 -18.37 -7.85
CA VAL A 387 -0.20 -18.64 -6.94
C VAL A 387 1.01 -19.08 -7.76
N VAL A 388 2.20 -18.59 -7.41
CA VAL A 388 3.43 -18.92 -8.14
C VAL A 388 3.71 -20.42 -8.08
N GLY A 389 4.02 -21.01 -9.23
CA GLY A 389 4.26 -22.44 -9.39
C GLY A 389 3.05 -23.23 -9.92
N GLU A 390 1.86 -22.65 -9.93
CA GLU A 390 0.63 -23.24 -10.48
C GLU A 390 0.31 -22.66 -11.86
N ASN A 391 -0.54 -23.33 -12.64
CA ASN A 391 -1.04 -22.76 -13.90
C ASN A 391 -2.16 -21.74 -13.61
N ILE A 392 -2.26 -20.71 -14.45
CA ILE A 392 -3.32 -19.71 -14.38
C ILE A 392 -4.45 -20.16 -15.30
N SER A 393 -5.55 -20.66 -14.73
CA SER A 393 -6.72 -21.10 -15.48
C SER A 393 -7.83 -20.05 -15.42
N PHE A 394 -8.41 -19.71 -16.57
CA PHE A 394 -9.47 -18.69 -16.66
C PHE A 394 -10.46 -18.99 -17.80
N ASP A 395 -11.66 -18.45 -17.64
CA ASP A 395 -12.74 -18.55 -18.61
C ASP A 395 -12.97 -17.21 -19.31
N VAL A 396 -13.14 -17.26 -20.63
CA VAL A 396 -13.68 -16.16 -21.44
C VAL A 396 -15.15 -16.47 -21.70
N VAL A 397 -16.05 -15.68 -21.13
CA VAL A 397 -17.50 -15.85 -21.26
C VAL A 397 -18.01 -14.85 -22.29
N ILE A 398 -18.56 -15.34 -23.40
CA ILE A 398 -19.06 -14.53 -24.52
C ILE A 398 -20.58 -14.74 -24.60
N THR A 399 -21.36 -13.68 -24.56
CA THR A 399 -22.82 -13.73 -24.70
C THR A 399 -23.26 -12.93 -25.91
N ASN A 400 -24.08 -13.55 -26.77
CA ASN A 400 -24.75 -12.89 -27.87
C ASN A 400 -26.17 -12.52 -27.43
N ASN A 401 -26.45 -11.24 -27.23
CA ASN A 401 -27.77 -10.75 -26.81
C ASN A 401 -28.68 -10.40 -28.00
N GLU A 402 -28.25 -10.73 -29.23
CA GLU A 402 -29.07 -10.53 -30.42
C GLU A 402 -29.86 -11.78 -30.82
N ALA A 403 -30.96 -11.54 -31.53
CA ALA A 403 -31.80 -12.59 -32.11
C ALA A 403 -31.19 -13.25 -33.37
N ALA A 404 -30.02 -12.79 -33.84
CA ALA A 404 -29.31 -13.35 -34.98
C ALA A 404 -28.04 -14.10 -34.55
N PRO A 405 -27.66 -15.20 -35.24
CA PRO A 405 -26.38 -15.86 -34.98
C PRO A 405 -25.21 -14.97 -35.40
N LYS A 406 -24.08 -15.10 -34.71
CA LYS A 406 -22.86 -14.33 -34.98
C LYS A 406 -21.65 -15.23 -35.22
N GLN A 407 -20.76 -14.74 -36.09
CA GLN A 407 -19.43 -15.26 -36.33
C GLN A 407 -18.45 -14.26 -35.72
N LEU A 408 -17.70 -14.69 -34.71
CA LEU A 408 -16.85 -13.83 -33.89
C LEU A 408 -15.39 -14.26 -34.01
N LYS A 409 -14.46 -13.32 -33.93
CA LYS A 409 -13.03 -13.57 -33.70
C LYS A 409 -12.69 -13.20 -32.27
N LYS A 410 -12.08 -14.13 -31.53
CA LYS A 410 -11.60 -13.92 -30.16
C LYS A 410 -10.09 -13.79 -30.16
N HIS A 411 -9.57 -12.71 -29.60
CA HIS A 411 -8.14 -12.53 -29.33
C HIS A 411 -7.95 -12.31 -27.83
N VAL A 412 -7.11 -13.12 -27.19
CA VAL A 412 -6.75 -13.00 -25.78
C VAL A 412 -5.26 -12.71 -25.69
N ASN A 413 -4.89 -11.75 -24.86
CA ASN A 413 -3.52 -11.30 -24.66
C ASN A 413 -3.21 -11.16 -23.17
N ALA A 414 -2.04 -11.64 -22.75
CA ALA A 414 -1.52 -11.45 -21.41
C ALA A 414 -0.16 -10.73 -21.45
N GLN A 415 -0.05 -9.66 -20.66
CA GLN A 415 1.15 -8.84 -20.53
C GLN A 415 1.65 -8.82 -19.09
N ASN A 416 2.97 -8.76 -18.94
CA ASN A 416 3.60 -8.55 -17.64
C ASN A 416 3.31 -7.13 -17.18
N LYS A 417 3.00 -6.93 -15.90
CA LYS A 417 2.73 -5.60 -15.36
C LYS A 417 3.57 -5.37 -14.10
N GLU A 418 4.10 -4.16 -13.97
CA GLU A 418 4.58 -3.65 -12.68
C GLU A 418 3.43 -2.90 -11.99
N TYR A 419 3.36 -2.95 -10.66
CA TYR A 419 2.17 -2.48 -9.94
C TYR A 419 1.82 -1.00 -10.13
N ASN A 420 2.76 -0.19 -10.63
CA ASN A 420 2.64 1.26 -10.73
C ASN A 420 2.67 1.80 -12.17
N ARG A 421 2.69 0.92 -13.19
CA ARG A 421 2.87 1.33 -14.58
C ARG A 421 2.01 0.51 -15.54
N ASN A 422 1.88 1.02 -16.76
CA ASN A 422 1.26 0.28 -17.85
C ASN A 422 2.02 -1.04 -18.12
N PRO A 423 1.32 -2.11 -18.52
CA PRO A 423 1.95 -3.39 -18.80
C PRO A 423 3.03 -3.32 -19.87
N THR A 424 4.03 -4.18 -19.72
CA THR A 424 5.12 -4.39 -20.67
C THR A 424 5.02 -5.77 -21.28
N GLY A 425 5.39 -5.91 -22.56
CA GLY A 425 5.64 -7.19 -23.24
C GLY A 425 4.50 -8.23 -23.18
N THR A 426 3.98 -8.62 -24.34
CA THR A 426 3.17 -9.84 -24.42
C THR A 426 4.03 -11.05 -24.04
N PHE A 427 3.55 -11.89 -23.12
CA PHE A 427 4.18 -13.19 -22.83
C PHE A 427 3.30 -14.39 -23.22
N TRP A 428 2.00 -14.18 -23.41
CA TRP A 428 1.06 -15.22 -23.83
C TRP A 428 -0.10 -14.63 -24.65
N GLU A 429 -0.53 -15.35 -25.70
CA GLU A 429 -1.68 -15.00 -26.53
C GLU A 429 -2.42 -16.25 -27.02
N ALA A 430 -3.72 -16.12 -27.24
CA ALA A 430 -4.54 -17.12 -27.91
C ALA A 430 -5.54 -16.46 -28.84
N HIS A 431 -5.85 -17.11 -29.96
CA HIS A 431 -6.82 -16.61 -30.93
C HIS A 431 -7.68 -17.75 -31.48
N ASP A 432 -9.00 -17.56 -31.53
CA ASP A 432 -9.94 -18.55 -32.02
C ASP A 432 -11.16 -17.90 -32.69
N ASP A 433 -11.73 -18.58 -33.68
CA ASP A 433 -13.04 -18.23 -34.24
C ASP A 433 -14.16 -18.86 -33.39
N VAL A 434 -15.18 -18.08 -33.05
CA VAL A 434 -16.33 -18.50 -32.23
C VAL A 434 -17.62 -18.33 -33.03
N LYS A 435 -18.37 -19.41 -33.20
CA LYS A 435 -19.74 -19.38 -33.72
C LYS A 435 -20.72 -19.42 -32.56
N ILE A 436 -21.60 -18.43 -32.48
CA ILE A 436 -22.57 -18.32 -31.38
C ILE A 436 -23.99 -18.12 -31.92
N GLY A 437 -24.93 -18.88 -31.39
CA GLY A 437 -26.33 -18.77 -31.73
C GLY A 437 -26.99 -17.51 -31.14
N PRO A 438 -28.22 -17.19 -31.56
CA PRO A 438 -29.03 -16.13 -30.94
C PRO A 438 -29.24 -16.34 -29.45
N ASN A 439 -29.12 -15.30 -28.63
CA ASN A 439 -29.37 -15.36 -27.18
C ASN A 439 -28.64 -16.52 -26.48
N LYS A 440 -27.41 -16.83 -26.93
CA LYS A 440 -26.57 -17.89 -26.37
C LYS A 440 -25.34 -17.30 -25.70
N THR A 441 -24.82 -18.06 -24.74
CA THR A 441 -23.54 -17.84 -24.06
C THR A 441 -22.61 -19.00 -24.37
N VAL A 442 -21.35 -18.69 -24.67
CA VAL A 442 -20.26 -19.66 -24.89
C VAL A 442 -19.14 -19.34 -23.91
N THR A 443 -18.59 -20.36 -23.28
CA THR A 443 -17.43 -20.26 -22.40
C THR A 443 -16.23 -20.92 -23.05
N ALA A 444 -15.18 -20.15 -23.32
CA ALA A 444 -13.90 -20.66 -23.80
C ALA A 444 -12.91 -20.74 -22.63
N LYS A 445 -12.37 -21.93 -22.38
CA LYS A 445 -11.42 -22.18 -21.28
C LYS A 445 -9.99 -21.99 -21.77
N HIS A 446 -9.19 -21.31 -20.97
CA HIS A 446 -7.78 -21.07 -21.25
C HIS A 446 -6.92 -21.38 -20.03
N GLU A 447 -5.65 -21.69 -20.30
CA GLU A 447 -4.64 -21.94 -19.28
C GLU A 447 -3.30 -21.35 -19.71
N ILE A 448 -2.66 -20.61 -18.81
CA ILE A 448 -1.28 -20.15 -18.93
C ILE A 448 -0.45 -21.00 -17.98
N THR A 449 0.51 -21.75 -18.53
CA THR A 449 1.35 -22.63 -17.75
C THR A 449 2.38 -21.87 -16.92
N PHE A 450 2.82 -22.44 -15.79
CA PHE A 450 3.89 -21.86 -14.97
C PHE A 450 5.13 -21.49 -15.79
N LYS A 451 5.51 -22.33 -16.75
CA LYS A 451 6.68 -22.09 -17.61
C LYS A 451 6.57 -20.83 -18.46
N GLU A 452 5.35 -20.46 -18.88
CA GLU A 452 5.11 -19.31 -19.75
C GLU A 452 5.19 -17.99 -18.98
N TYR A 453 4.74 -17.95 -17.73
CA TYR A 453 4.80 -16.73 -16.92
C TYR A 453 5.99 -16.65 -15.95
N MET A 454 6.75 -17.74 -15.77
CA MET A 454 7.90 -17.78 -14.85
C MET A 454 8.92 -16.68 -15.19
N LEU A 455 9.23 -15.86 -14.19
CA LEU A 455 10.12 -14.72 -14.31
C LEU A 455 11.61 -15.09 -14.23
N LYS A 456 12.44 -14.19 -14.78
CA LYS A 456 13.90 -14.22 -14.63
C LYS A 456 14.40 -13.52 -13.36
N GLU A 457 13.56 -12.71 -12.70
CA GLU A 457 13.94 -11.90 -11.54
C GLU A 457 12.91 -12.02 -10.40
N ALA A 458 13.37 -11.81 -9.16
CA ALA A 458 12.55 -11.97 -7.97
C ALA A 458 11.69 -10.73 -7.75
N ALA A 459 10.37 -10.91 -7.72
CA ALA A 459 9.42 -9.87 -7.37
C ALA A 459 8.51 -10.35 -6.22
N ASP A 460 8.13 -9.41 -5.37
CA ASP A 460 7.21 -9.66 -4.25
C ASP A 460 5.75 -9.74 -4.69
N VAL A 461 5.42 -8.97 -5.74
CA VAL A 461 4.11 -8.96 -6.38
C VAL A 461 4.33 -9.00 -7.88
N PHE A 462 4.01 -10.13 -8.50
CA PHE A 462 3.95 -10.24 -9.95
C PHE A 462 2.53 -9.98 -10.42
N LEU A 463 2.36 -9.14 -11.44
CA LEU A 463 1.06 -8.74 -11.96
C LEU A 463 0.93 -9.06 -13.44
N VAL A 464 -0.29 -9.41 -13.83
CA VAL A 464 -0.66 -9.72 -15.20
C VAL A 464 -1.81 -8.80 -15.58
N ASN A 465 -1.71 -8.17 -16.75
CA ASN A 465 -2.86 -7.61 -17.46
C ASN A 465 -3.32 -8.64 -18.47
N LEU A 466 -4.51 -9.19 -18.24
CA LEU A 466 -5.19 -10.09 -19.16
C LEU A 466 -6.30 -9.33 -19.85
N ALA A 467 -6.36 -9.40 -21.16
CA ALA A 467 -7.41 -8.75 -21.93
C ALA A 467 -7.89 -9.64 -23.08
N VAL A 468 -9.17 -9.49 -23.41
CA VAL A 468 -9.80 -10.18 -24.52
C VAL A 468 -10.56 -9.18 -25.39
N VAL A 469 -10.32 -9.25 -26.69
CA VAL A 469 -11.10 -8.52 -27.70
C VAL A 469 -11.91 -9.52 -28.52
N ILE A 470 -13.21 -9.26 -28.62
CA ILE A 470 -14.13 -9.97 -29.50
C ILE A 470 -14.48 -9.06 -30.67
N GLU A 471 -14.23 -9.51 -31.90
CA GLU A 471 -14.66 -8.82 -33.12
C GLU A 471 -15.81 -9.58 -33.79
N ASP A 472 -16.94 -8.92 -34.04
CA ASP A 472 -17.97 -9.45 -34.93
C ASP A 472 -17.52 -9.31 -36.38
N VAL A 473 -17.39 -10.43 -37.09
CA VAL A 473 -16.87 -10.46 -38.46
C VAL A 473 -17.75 -9.63 -39.40
N ARG A 474 -19.06 -9.60 -39.19
CA ARG A 474 -20.01 -8.92 -40.09
C ARG A 474 -20.09 -7.43 -39.81
N SER A 475 -20.29 -7.03 -38.57
CA SER A 475 -20.44 -5.62 -38.21
C SER A 475 -19.10 -4.90 -38.02
N GLN A 476 -18.00 -5.65 -37.86
CA GLN A 476 -16.66 -5.17 -37.50
C GLN A 476 -16.59 -4.50 -36.11
N GLU A 477 -17.67 -4.58 -35.34
CA GLU A 477 -17.75 -4.10 -33.96
C GLU A 477 -16.79 -4.88 -33.06
N LYS A 478 -16.19 -4.19 -32.09
CA LYS A 478 -15.23 -4.77 -31.15
C LYS A 478 -15.65 -4.51 -29.71
N VAL A 479 -15.54 -5.54 -28.89
CA VAL A 479 -15.84 -5.49 -27.45
C VAL A 479 -14.63 -5.99 -26.68
N LEU A 480 -14.27 -5.25 -25.62
CA LEU A 480 -13.12 -5.53 -24.76
C LEU A 480 -13.61 -5.96 -23.38
N ALA A 481 -12.93 -6.94 -22.79
CA ALA A 481 -12.88 -7.11 -21.34
C ALA A 481 -11.42 -7.21 -20.90
N SER A 482 -11.10 -6.61 -19.75
CA SER A 482 -9.77 -6.64 -19.16
C SER A 482 -9.86 -7.04 -17.68
N GLU A 483 -8.84 -7.74 -17.19
CA GLU A 483 -8.67 -8.05 -15.78
C GLU A 483 -7.18 -7.96 -15.43
N GLU A 484 -6.88 -7.22 -14.37
CA GLU A 484 -5.52 -7.13 -13.83
C GLU A 484 -5.47 -7.84 -12.47
N PHE A 485 -4.53 -8.75 -12.30
CA PHE A 485 -4.43 -9.58 -11.09
C PHE A 485 -2.98 -9.90 -10.73
N ASN A 486 -2.75 -10.16 -9.44
CA ASN A 486 -1.45 -10.60 -8.94
C ASN A 486 -1.36 -12.12 -8.82
N ILE A 487 -0.14 -12.63 -9.03
CA ILE A 487 0.27 -13.97 -8.66
C ILE A 487 0.91 -13.90 -7.28
N ARG A 488 0.34 -14.62 -6.32
CA ARG A 488 0.76 -14.59 -4.93
C ARG A 488 1.93 -15.54 -4.69
N ASN A 489 2.89 -15.10 -3.88
CA ASN A 489 3.95 -15.95 -3.35
C ASN A 489 3.44 -16.80 -2.16
N PRO A 490 3.85 -18.07 -2.02
CA PRO A 490 3.58 -18.85 -0.82
C PRO A 490 4.04 -18.12 0.45
N SER A 491 3.40 -18.41 1.58
CA SER A 491 3.78 -17.85 2.87
C SER A 491 4.68 -18.80 3.67
N LEU A 492 5.57 -18.22 4.47
CA LEU A 492 6.25 -18.95 5.54
C LEU A 492 5.34 -19.03 6.76
N SER A 493 5.38 -20.15 7.49
CA SER A 493 4.76 -20.28 8.80
C SER A 493 5.83 -20.14 9.89
N VAL A 494 5.57 -19.31 10.90
CA VAL A 494 6.46 -19.13 12.06
C VAL A 494 5.68 -19.49 13.32
N GLN A 495 6.17 -20.48 14.06
CA GLN A 495 5.53 -20.96 15.28
C GLN A 495 6.51 -20.92 16.44
N ILE A 496 6.07 -20.46 17.60
CA ILE A 496 6.93 -20.37 18.79
C ILE A 496 6.61 -21.52 19.74
N GLN A 497 7.65 -22.20 20.19
CA GLN A 497 7.52 -23.25 21.20
C GLN A 497 7.10 -22.61 22.51
N ASN A 498 6.05 -23.13 23.15
CA ASN A 498 5.51 -22.62 24.41
C ASN A 498 5.20 -21.10 24.37
N GLU A 499 4.48 -20.65 23.33
CA GLU A 499 4.15 -19.24 23.07
C GLU A 499 3.53 -18.50 24.28
N SER A 500 2.80 -19.20 25.15
CA SER A 500 2.18 -18.63 26.35
C SER A 500 3.15 -18.32 27.50
N SER A 501 4.42 -18.71 27.41
CA SER A 501 5.43 -18.57 28.46
C SER A 501 6.73 -17.94 27.98
N VAL A 502 6.64 -16.99 27.05
CA VAL A 502 7.80 -16.22 26.59
C VAL A 502 8.15 -15.15 27.62
N ILE A 503 9.31 -15.30 28.27
CA ILE A 503 9.79 -14.41 29.35
C ILE A 503 11.06 -13.69 28.89
N ILE A 504 11.24 -12.45 29.32
CA ILE A 504 12.47 -11.68 29.09
C ILE A 504 13.71 -12.44 29.59
N TYR A 505 14.80 -12.37 28.82
CA TYR A 505 16.09 -13.02 29.08
C TYR A 505 16.08 -14.55 29.14
N ALA A 506 14.93 -15.20 28.95
CA ALA A 506 14.83 -16.65 28.84
C ALA A 506 15.01 -17.10 27.38
N PRO A 507 15.87 -18.09 27.08
CA PRO A 507 16.00 -18.65 25.74
C PRO A 507 14.67 -19.25 25.24
N GLN A 508 14.33 -18.97 24.00
CA GLN A 508 13.12 -19.45 23.31
C GLN A 508 13.49 -20.06 21.95
N VAL A 509 12.59 -20.87 21.40
CA VAL A 509 12.75 -21.49 20.08
C VAL A 509 11.53 -21.22 19.22
N ALA A 510 11.76 -20.66 18.03
CA ALA A 510 10.76 -20.59 16.96
C ALA A 510 11.06 -21.65 15.90
N THR A 511 10.04 -22.16 15.22
CA THR A 511 10.18 -23.04 14.05
C THR A 511 9.61 -22.34 12.83
N VAL A 512 10.45 -22.11 11.82
CA VAL A 512 10.03 -21.62 10.51
C VAL A 512 9.74 -22.82 9.61
N THR A 513 8.56 -22.84 9.00
CA THR A 513 8.12 -23.92 8.10
C THR A 513 7.80 -23.38 6.71
N PHE A 514 8.25 -24.09 5.68
CA PHE A 514 7.95 -23.82 4.27
C PHE A 514 7.77 -25.13 3.51
N VAL A 515 6.78 -25.18 2.63
CA VAL A 515 6.53 -26.31 1.73
C VAL A 515 6.92 -25.89 0.32
N ASN A 516 7.82 -26.62 -0.34
CA ASN A 516 8.21 -26.32 -1.71
C ASN A 516 7.05 -26.65 -2.70
N PRO A 517 6.40 -25.65 -3.32
CA PRO A 517 5.30 -25.91 -4.26
C PRO A 517 5.79 -26.31 -5.65
N PHE A 518 7.09 -26.20 -5.92
CA PHE A 518 7.65 -26.44 -7.25
C PHE A 518 7.97 -27.92 -7.49
N ASN A 519 8.01 -28.31 -8.76
CA ASN A 519 8.45 -29.63 -9.19
C ASN A 519 9.98 -29.76 -9.27
N THR A 520 10.72 -28.75 -8.84
CA THR A 520 12.18 -28.68 -8.82
C THR A 520 12.68 -28.34 -7.43
N ALA A 521 13.92 -28.74 -7.12
CA ALA A 521 14.56 -28.30 -5.89
C ALA A 521 14.76 -26.78 -5.92
N VAL A 522 14.56 -26.12 -4.78
CA VAL A 522 14.78 -24.68 -4.62
C VAL A 522 15.85 -24.42 -3.57
N SER A 523 16.65 -23.39 -3.79
CA SER A 523 17.67 -22.93 -2.85
C SER A 523 17.51 -21.44 -2.60
N GLY A 524 17.88 -21.01 -1.40
CA GLY A 524 17.71 -19.62 -0.99
C GLY A 524 18.34 -19.28 0.35
N GLU A 525 18.12 -18.05 0.79
CA GLU A 525 18.55 -17.52 2.08
C GLU A 525 17.34 -17.14 2.94
N LEU A 526 17.23 -17.77 4.10
CA LEU A 526 16.24 -17.47 5.14
C LEU A 526 16.84 -16.46 6.12
N THR A 527 16.23 -15.29 6.23
CA THR A 527 16.56 -14.23 7.19
C THR A 527 15.46 -14.12 8.26
N ILE A 528 15.84 -14.13 9.53
CA ILE A 528 14.93 -13.96 10.67
C ILE A 528 15.31 -12.69 11.42
N SER A 529 14.31 -11.90 11.80
CA SER A 529 14.48 -10.64 12.51
C SER A 529 13.33 -10.41 13.50
N GLY A 530 13.60 -9.72 14.60
CA GLY A 530 12.58 -9.33 15.57
C GLY A 530 13.13 -8.32 16.54
N SER A 531 12.62 -7.09 16.49
CA SER A 531 13.02 -6.00 17.38
C SER A 531 12.75 -6.37 18.84
N GLY A 532 13.74 -6.20 19.72
CA GLY A 532 13.68 -6.65 21.11
C GLY A 532 13.66 -8.18 21.31
N LEU A 533 13.75 -8.99 20.24
CA LEU A 533 13.77 -10.46 20.31
C LEU A 533 15.13 -11.05 19.88
N LEU A 534 15.76 -10.44 18.87
CA LEU A 534 17.12 -10.78 18.41
C LEU A 534 17.99 -9.51 18.40
N GLU A 535 19.27 -9.65 18.77
CA GLU A 535 20.25 -8.55 18.61
C GLU A 535 20.60 -8.34 17.13
N GLU A 536 20.83 -9.43 16.40
CA GLU A 536 21.18 -9.43 15.00
C GLU A 536 20.25 -10.34 14.21
N LYS A 537 20.13 -10.07 12.90
CA LYS A 537 19.33 -10.90 12.01
C LYS A 537 19.99 -12.27 11.84
N ALA A 538 19.25 -13.35 12.02
CA ALA A 538 19.77 -14.69 11.76
C ALA A 538 19.63 -15.02 10.27
N GLN A 539 20.71 -15.42 9.61
CA GLN A 539 20.73 -15.75 8.17
C GLN A 539 21.15 -17.20 7.95
N ILE A 540 20.39 -17.94 7.16
CA ILE A 540 20.55 -19.39 6.97
C ILE A 540 20.34 -19.73 5.50
N ARG A 541 21.32 -20.37 4.86
CA ARG A 541 21.14 -20.94 3.52
C ARG A 541 20.36 -22.25 3.60
N VAL A 542 19.39 -22.41 2.71
CA VAL A 542 18.51 -23.59 2.65
C VAL A 542 18.44 -24.14 1.23
N THR A 543 18.30 -25.46 1.12
CA THR A 543 17.94 -26.18 -0.11
C THR A 543 16.80 -27.13 0.23
N ILE A 544 15.75 -27.13 -0.58
CA ILE A 544 14.48 -27.78 -0.29
C ILE A 544 14.07 -28.57 -1.54
N GLN A 545 13.92 -29.89 -1.41
CA GLN A 545 13.59 -30.79 -2.49
C GLN A 545 12.16 -30.55 -3.01
N PRO A 546 11.83 -31.00 -4.25
CA PRO A 546 10.48 -30.90 -4.78
C PRO A 546 9.45 -31.46 -3.79
N ARG A 547 8.40 -30.69 -3.48
CA ARG A 547 7.32 -31.08 -2.56
C ARG A 547 7.74 -31.36 -1.11
N GLU A 548 9.00 -31.10 -0.75
CA GLU A 548 9.49 -31.25 0.63
C GLU A 548 8.97 -30.13 1.54
N THR A 549 8.77 -30.45 2.82
CA THR A 549 8.50 -29.48 3.88
C THR A 549 9.76 -29.22 4.70
N MET A 550 10.33 -28.02 4.57
CA MET A 550 11.41 -27.54 5.43
C MET A 550 10.87 -27.09 6.78
N LYS A 551 11.52 -27.51 7.87
CA LYS A 551 11.28 -27.02 9.24
C LYS A 551 12.61 -26.61 9.87
N LYS A 552 12.80 -25.33 10.14
CA LYS A 552 14.05 -24.81 10.71
C LYS A 552 13.83 -24.23 12.12
N PRO A 553 14.44 -24.82 13.17
CA PRO A 553 14.40 -24.23 14.50
C PRO A 553 15.37 -23.03 14.59
N ILE A 554 14.93 -21.97 15.25
CA ILE A 554 15.63 -20.70 15.44
C ILE A 554 15.59 -20.35 16.92
N ASN A 555 16.75 -20.18 17.53
CA ASN A 555 16.86 -19.76 18.93
C ASN A 555 16.85 -18.24 19.01
N PHE A 556 16.17 -17.69 20.00
CA PHE A 556 16.18 -16.25 20.29
C PHE A 556 16.00 -16.00 21.80
N THR A 557 16.38 -14.81 22.27
CA THR A 557 16.27 -14.43 23.67
C THR A 557 15.65 -13.03 23.77
N PRO A 558 14.37 -12.91 24.19
CA PRO A 558 13.71 -11.62 24.32
C PRO A 558 14.43 -10.68 25.30
N ARG A 559 14.47 -9.39 24.98
CA ARG A 559 15.11 -8.32 25.77
C ARG A 559 14.19 -7.16 26.07
N MET A 560 12.98 -7.18 25.52
CA MET A 560 11.94 -6.19 25.75
C MET A 560 10.63 -6.90 26.02
N ALA A 561 9.93 -6.48 27.07
CA ALA A 561 8.59 -6.95 27.39
C ALA A 561 7.54 -6.35 26.43
N GLY A 562 6.34 -6.93 26.45
CA GLY A 562 5.18 -6.50 25.67
C GLY A 562 5.02 -7.23 24.34
N SER A 563 4.11 -6.74 23.50
CA SER A 563 3.86 -7.31 22.18
C SER A 563 5.07 -7.07 21.26
N LYS A 564 5.57 -8.13 20.65
CA LYS A 564 6.72 -8.15 19.74
C LYS A 564 6.41 -8.99 18.51
N MET A 565 7.12 -8.73 17.43
CA MET A 565 6.96 -9.46 16.17
C MET A 565 8.26 -10.18 15.80
N LEU A 566 8.15 -11.46 15.50
CA LEU A 566 9.21 -12.24 14.88
C LEU A 566 8.87 -12.45 13.41
N SER A 567 9.73 -11.95 12.53
CA SER A 567 9.55 -12.01 11.07
C SER A 567 10.60 -12.91 10.43
N ALA A 568 10.17 -13.67 9.42
CA ALA A 568 11.00 -14.52 8.58
C ALA A 568 10.81 -14.13 7.11
N ASN A 569 11.93 -14.03 6.37
CA ASN A 569 11.95 -13.76 4.94
C ASN A 569 12.85 -14.79 4.25
N LEU A 570 12.34 -15.53 3.27
CA LEU A 570 13.09 -16.50 2.47
C LEU A 570 13.18 -16.01 1.03
N VAL A 571 14.41 -15.73 0.58
CA VAL A 571 14.70 -15.34 -0.80
C VAL A 571 15.21 -16.56 -1.56
N LEU A 572 14.41 -17.07 -2.49
CA LEU A 572 14.78 -18.16 -3.39
C LEU A 572 15.49 -17.61 -4.62
N THR A 573 16.48 -18.35 -5.12
CA THR A 573 17.26 -17.94 -6.31
C THR A 573 16.68 -18.48 -7.61
N ASN A 574 16.06 -19.65 -7.59
CA ASN A 574 15.45 -20.28 -8.77
C ASN A 574 14.26 -21.20 -8.39
N PRO A 575 13.02 -20.87 -8.76
CA PRO A 575 12.62 -19.61 -9.38
C PRO A 575 12.81 -18.44 -8.40
N PRO A 576 13.20 -17.26 -8.88
CA PRO A 576 13.49 -16.13 -8.02
C PRO A 576 12.20 -15.64 -7.34
N THR A 577 12.11 -15.81 -6.03
CA THR A 577 10.87 -15.61 -5.25
C THR A 577 11.19 -15.09 -3.85
N ILE A 578 10.41 -14.12 -3.35
CA ILE A 578 10.53 -13.60 -1.98
C ILE A 578 9.31 -14.05 -1.18
N LEU A 579 9.55 -14.71 -0.05
CA LEU A 579 8.52 -15.32 0.78
C LEU A 579 8.59 -14.71 2.18
N HIS A 580 7.46 -14.29 2.73
CA HIS A 580 7.38 -13.72 4.07
C HIS A 580 6.55 -14.60 5.00
N GLY A 581 6.89 -14.56 6.28
CA GLY A 581 6.06 -15.07 7.36
C GLY A 581 6.40 -14.36 8.65
N PHE A 582 5.49 -14.39 9.60
CA PHE A 582 5.68 -13.75 10.89
C PHE A 582 4.81 -14.40 11.95
N THR A 583 5.14 -14.10 13.20
CA THR A 583 4.25 -14.31 14.33
C THR A 583 4.40 -13.16 15.32
N THR A 584 3.37 -12.91 16.11
CA THR A 584 3.36 -11.93 17.18
C THR A 584 3.38 -12.63 18.52
N ILE A 585 4.20 -12.17 19.45
CA ILE A 585 4.31 -12.73 20.79
C ILE A 585 4.18 -11.66 21.85
N ASN A 586 3.60 -12.04 22.97
CA ASN A 586 3.60 -11.22 24.17
C ASN A 586 4.71 -11.67 25.10
N VAL A 587 5.74 -10.84 25.27
CA VAL A 587 6.88 -11.12 26.16
C VAL A 587 6.56 -10.64 27.56
N ILE A 588 6.62 -11.56 28.53
CA ILE A 588 6.36 -11.30 29.95
C ILE A 588 7.64 -10.78 30.62
N SER A 589 7.49 -9.76 31.47
CA SER A 589 8.56 -9.15 32.26
C SER A 589 9.04 -10.03 33.40
#